data_AF-A0AAN7TX76-F1
#
_entry.id   AF-A0AAN7TX76-F1
#
_cell.length_a   1.000
_cell.length_b   1.000
_cell.length_c   1.000
_cell.angle_alpha   90.00
_cell.angle_beta   90.00
_cell.angle_gamma   90.00
#
_symmetry.space_group_name_H-M   'P 1'
#
loop_
_entity.id
_entity.type
_entity.pdbx_description
1 polymer ?
#
loop_
_entity_poly.entity_id
_entity_poly.type
_entity_poly.pdbx_seq_one_letter_code
_entity_poly.pdbx_strand_id
1 'polypeptide(L)'
;MIKCNILLFLLFQFIKIINTSYECESLNTDLCLSAYPNCLPLFLNSCCPGQMGVCSSMDKVVKYGIEKSKNVTGCIRNKLSGAVYELHGPIGEIGGYEYFPIPNKTCDDLGCKNKGLECLLEPIEKCQPILKSACCVSEPRCSQNSKLLLTNVTYGNGNCDSSCPEEFNCRFIGDEQRCIPSRCGLVECPNGTECLPLEGLDIVSCFKTIKPTEDQGLTCDQVKCPSQFYCGKGIFSNADCIPLNIDLIGREFDCRFCPTDWKCDKFGWGGLCIEWKPFSPGDGVPCLGGVCLFNQFCNTTSQQCEFPKCDDTTCHKEMSCIQYQPSHPRVCATTNVIPFTSLPDSLVPYTK
;
A
#
# COMPACT_ATOMS: atom_id res chain seq x y z
N MET A 1 -28.38 28.63 -68.27
CA MET A 1 -29.31 28.36 -67.15
C MET A 1 -28.92 27.08 -66.37
N ILE A 2 -27.62 26.80 -66.14
CA ILE A 2 -27.14 25.50 -65.55
C ILE A 2 -26.03 25.72 -64.48
N LYS A 3 -25.91 26.91 -63.89
CA LYS A 3 -24.85 27.19 -62.88
C LYS A 3 -25.34 27.44 -61.45
N CYS A 4 -26.65 27.45 -61.20
CA CYS A 4 -27.20 27.74 -59.88
C CYS A 4 -27.52 26.49 -59.03
N ASN A 5 -27.63 25.29 -59.65
CA ASN A 5 -28.03 24.06 -58.94
C ASN A 5 -26.87 23.27 -58.31
N ILE A 6 -25.62 23.50 -58.70
CA ILE A 6 -24.47 22.75 -58.14
C ILE A 6 -24.08 23.29 -56.75
N LEU A 7 -24.29 24.58 -56.49
CA LEU A 7 -23.98 25.19 -55.20
C LEU A 7 -24.95 24.73 -54.09
N LEU A 8 -26.23 24.50 -54.43
CA LEU A 8 -27.23 24.03 -53.47
C LEU A 8 -27.00 22.56 -53.06
N PHE A 9 -26.49 21.74 -53.98
CA PHE A 9 -26.20 20.32 -53.71
C PHE A 9 -24.95 20.14 -52.84
N LEU A 10 -23.94 21.01 -52.99
CA LEU A 10 -22.77 21.04 -52.10
C LEU A 10 -23.16 21.54 -50.70
N LEU A 11 -24.01 22.57 -50.59
CA LEU A 11 -24.55 23.03 -49.29
C LEU A 11 -25.36 21.94 -48.57
N PHE A 12 -26.15 21.14 -49.29
CA PHE A 12 -26.89 20.01 -48.71
C PHE A 12 -26.00 18.84 -48.27
N GLN A 13 -24.84 18.64 -48.91
CA GLN A 13 -23.86 17.64 -48.49
C GLN A 13 -23.07 18.08 -47.25
N PHE A 14 -22.80 19.39 -47.10
CA PHE A 14 -22.18 19.92 -45.87
C PHE A 14 -23.13 19.91 -44.66
N ILE A 15 -24.46 20.02 -44.85
CA ILE A 15 -25.43 19.90 -43.75
C ILE A 15 -25.56 18.44 -43.26
N LYS A 16 -25.20 17.44 -44.08
CA LYS A 16 -25.26 16.01 -43.71
C LYS A 16 -24.02 15.48 -42.98
N ILE A 17 -22.98 16.29 -42.79
CA ILE A 17 -21.74 15.88 -42.15
C ILE A 17 -21.46 16.87 -41.01
N ILE A 18 -22.16 16.70 -39.89
CA ILE A 18 -21.73 16.80 -38.47
C ILE A 18 -22.98 16.37 -37.66
N ASN A 19 -23.38 15.10 -37.80
CA ASN A 19 -24.12 14.40 -36.76
C ASN A 19 -23.12 13.50 -36.03
N THR A 20 -22.00 14.07 -35.60
CA THR A 20 -21.28 13.50 -34.46
C THR A 20 -22.15 13.82 -33.26
N SER A 21 -23.02 12.88 -32.90
CA SER A 21 -23.57 12.79 -31.56
C SER A 21 -22.38 12.69 -30.61
N TYR A 22 -21.86 13.84 -30.17
CA TYR A 22 -20.86 13.92 -29.13
C TYR A 22 -21.50 13.30 -27.89
N GLU A 23 -21.08 12.09 -27.55
CA GLU A 23 -21.49 11.42 -26.32
C GLU A 23 -20.92 12.22 -25.16
N CYS A 24 -21.78 12.98 -24.47
CA CYS A 24 -21.44 13.82 -23.33
C CYS A 24 -20.61 13.05 -22.30
N GLU A 25 -20.85 11.75 -22.19
CA GLU A 25 -20.22 10.84 -21.24
C GLU A 25 -18.71 10.65 -21.44
N SER A 26 -18.17 11.04 -22.60
CA SER A 26 -16.72 11.04 -22.87
C SER A 26 -16.00 12.30 -22.36
N LEU A 27 -16.75 13.32 -21.94
CA LEU A 27 -16.19 14.59 -21.46
C LEU A 27 -15.91 14.53 -19.95
N ASN A 28 -14.80 15.14 -19.53
CA ASN A 28 -14.56 15.39 -18.10
C ASN A 28 -15.48 16.52 -17.60
N THR A 29 -15.61 16.69 -16.28
CA THR A 29 -16.54 17.64 -15.68
C THR A 29 -16.31 19.09 -16.12
N ASP A 30 -15.06 19.50 -16.28
CA ASP A 30 -14.69 20.86 -16.69
C ASP A 30 -15.06 21.13 -18.16
N LEU A 31 -14.83 20.15 -19.04
CA LEU A 31 -15.25 20.17 -20.44
C LEU A 31 -16.76 20.06 -20.58
N CYS A 32 -17.43 19.35 -19.67
CA CYS A 32 -18.89 19.23 -19.65
C CYS A 32 -19.57 20.58 -19.42
N LEU A 33 -19.04 21.39 -18.50
CA LEU A 33 -19.56 22.72 -18.19
C LEU A 33 -19.36 23.73 -19.32
N SER A 34 -18.36 23.49 -20.20
CA SER A 34 -18.05 24.35 -21.34
C SER A 34 -18.60 23.85 -22.68
N ALA A 35 -18.98 22.57 -22.77
CA ALA A 35 -19.60 21.96 -23.94
C ALA A 35 -21.10 22.31 -24.02
N TYR A 36 -21.40 23.46 -24.61
CA TYR A 36 -22.78 23.90 -24.90
C TYR A 36 -23.35 23.17 -26.14
N PRO A 37 -24.66 22.83 -26.23
CA PRO A 37 -25.74 23.03 -25.25
C PRO A 37 -26.32 21.77 -24.57
N ASN A 38 -25.94 20.54 -24.97
CA ASN A 38 -26.71 19.34 -24.62
C ASN A 38 -26.13 18.49 -23.48
N CYS A 39 -24.99 18.89 -22.90
CA CYS A 39 -24.30 18.15 -21.85
C CYS A 39 -24.36 18.89 -20.52
N LEU A 40 -24.64 18.18 -19.44
CA LEU A 40 -24.66 18.72 -18.08
C LEU A 40 -23.91 17.79 -17.11
N PRO A 41 -23.19 18.35 -16.12
CA PRO A 41 -22.57 17.53 -15.10
C PRO A 41 -23.62 17.02 -14.12
N LEU A 42 -23.64 15.71 -13.95
CA LEU A 42 -24.38 15.02 -12.91
C LEU A 42 -23.48 14.85 -11.69
N PHE A 43 -23.71 15.64 -10.64
CA PHE A 43 -22.95 15.52 -9.40
C PHE A 43 -23.38 14.28 -8.61
N LEU A 44 -22.46 13.33 -8.51
CA LEU A 44 -22.61 12.07 -7.76
C LEU A 44 -21.58 12.03 -6.64
N ASN A 45 -21.90 11.32 -5.56
CA ASN A 45 -20.93 11.04 -4.50
C ASN A 45 -19.90 10.05 -5.04
N SER A 46 -18.63 10.45 -5.09
CA SER A 46 -17.54 9.55 -5.43
C SER A 46 -16.91 8.95 -4.17
N CYS A 47 -16.34 7.75 -4.30
CA CYS A 47 -15.51 7.17 -3.27
C CYS A 47 -14.22 7.98 -3.00
N CYS A 48 -13.72 8.73 -3.99
CA CYS A 48 -12.44 9.42 -3.92
C CYS A 48 -12.56 10.95 -3.78
N PRO A 49 -11.63 11.61 -3.06
CA PRO A 49 -11.54 13.07 -3.03
C PRO A 49 -11.40 13.69 -4.43
N GLY A 50 -12.10 14.80 -4.67
CA GLY A 50 -11.92 15.65 -5.86
C GLY A 50 -12.60 15.13 -7.13
N GLN A 51 -13.19 13.93 -7.13
CA GLN A 51 -13.93 13.41 -8.26
C GLN A 51 -15.42 13.73 -8.11
N MET A 52 -15.85 14.83 -8.70
CA MET A 52 -17.19 15.38 -8.46
C MET A 52 -18.01 15.36 -9.76
N GLY A 53 -18.59 14.19 -10.05
CA GLY A 53 -19.65 14.05 -11.06
C GLY A 53 -19.24 13.45 -12.40
N VAL A 54 -20.29 13.15 -13.17
CA VAL A 54 -20.26 12.47 -14.46
C VAL A 54 -20.93 13.37 -15.49
N CYS A 55 -20.32 13.59 -16.65
CA CYS A 55 -20.99 14.32 -17.72
C CYS A 55 -22.04 13.44 -18.39
N SER A 56 -23.26 13.97 -18.61
CA SER A 56 -24.31 13.23 -19.31
C SER A 56 -25.23 14.19 -20.08
N SER A 57 -26.04 13.66 -20.98
CA SER A 57 -27.03 14.44 -21.70
C SER A 57 -28.03 15.10 -20.74
N MET A 58 -28.45 16.32 -21.04
CA MET A 58 -29.40 17.09 -20.24
C MET A 58 -30.65 16.28 -19.83
N ASP A 59 -31.25 15.52 -20.76
CA ASP A 59 -32.42 14.69 -20.49
C ASP A 59 -32.18 13.64 -19.40
N LYS A 60 -31.02 12.97 -19.43
CA LYS A 60 -30.63 11.97 -18.41
C LYS A 60 -30.40 12.64 -17.05
N VAL A 61 -29.78 13.81 -17.02
CA VAL A 61 -29.53 14.56 -15.77
C VAL A 61 -30.84 15.02 -15.13
N VAL A 62 -31.76 15.59 -15.93
CA VAL A 62 -33.08 16.01 -15.46
C VAL A 62 -33.89 14.82 -14.96
N LYS A 63 -33.92 13.72 -15.73
CA LYS A 63 -34.61 12.49 -15.32
C LYS A 63 -34.07 11.95 -14.01
N TYR A 64 -32.75 11.87 -13.86
CA TYR A 64 -32.14 11.44 -12.59
C TYR A 64 -32.50 12.38 -11.44
N GLY A 65 -32.50 13.69 -11.64
CA GLY A 65 -32.91 14.65 -10.62
C GLY A 65 -34.34 14.45 -10.13
N ILE A 66 -35.25 14.08 -11.03
CA ILE A 66 -36.67 13.80 -10.72
C ILE A 66 -36.82 12.43 -10.03
N GLU A 67 -36.14 11.40 -10.53
CA GLU A 67 -36.24 10.01 -10.06
C GLU A 67 -35.28 9.69 -8.90
N LYS A 68 -34.56 10.70 -8.38
CA LYS A 68 -33.61 10.55 -7.28
C LYS A 68 -34.33 10.08 -6.00
N SER A 69 -34.09 8.84 -5.63
CA SER A 69 -34.38 8.27 -4.32
C SER A 69 -33.43 8.81 -3.24
N LYS A 70 -33.79 8.64 -1.97
CA LYS A 70 -32.90 8.94 -0.84
C LYS A 70 -31.88 7.81 -0.59
N ASN A 71 -32.22 6.59 -0.98
CA ASN A 71 -31.39 5.40 -0.81
C ASN A 71 -30.52 5.17 -2.05
N VAL A 72 -29.31 4.65 -1.83
CA VAL A 72 -28.41 4.19 -2.90
C VAL A 72 -29.04 2.98 -3.57
N THR A 73 -29.21 3.04 -4.90
CA THR A 73 -29.80 1.99 -5.74
C THR A 73 -28.74 1.12 -6.42
N GLY A 74 -27.50 1.61 -6.50
CA GLY A 74 -26.38 0.90 -7.12
C GLY A 74 -25.16 1.79 -7.25
N CYS A 75 -24.16 1.27 -7.95
CA CYS A 75 -22.88 1.93 -8.12
C CYS A 75 -22.52 1.97 -9.60
N ILE A 76 -21.80 3.01 -10.03
CA ILE A 76 -21.20 3.05 -11.36
C ILE A 76 -19.70 3.24 -11.27
N ARG A 77 -18.97 2.58 -12.17
CA ARG A 77 -17.52 2.67 -12.30
C ARG A 77 -17.17 3.29 -13.64
N ASN A 78 -16.32 4.30 -13.66
CA ASN A 78 -15.74 4.80 -14.91
C ASN A 78 -14.78 3.75 -15.49
N LYS A 79 -14.99 3.32 -16.73
CA LYS A 79 -14.19 2.25 -17.37
C LYS A 79 -12.74 2.65 -17.62
N LEU A 80 -12.44 3.95 -17.71
CA LEU A 80 -11.10 4.47 -17.98
C LEU A 80 -10.34 4.81 -16.70
N SER A 81 -10.95 5.60 -15.82
CA SER A 81 -10.29 6.09 -14.61
C SER A 81 -10.41 5.14 -13.41
N GLY A 82 -11.33 4.16 -13.47
CA GLY A 82 -11.69 3.33 -12.33
C GLY A 82 -12.67 4.00 -11.38
N ALA A 83 -12.76 5.34 -11.34
CA ALA A 83 -13.57 6.08 -10.37
C ALA A 83 -14.98 5.52 -10.13
N VAL A 84 -15.31 5.27 -8.87
CA VAL A 84 -16.62 4.76 -8.44
C VAL A 84 -17.50 5.87 -7.88
N TYR A 85 -18.77 5.84 -8.28
CA TYR A 85 -19.81 6.77 -7.85
C TYR A 85 -21.07 6.05 -7.37
N GLU A 86 -21.74 6.65 -6.38
CA GLU A 86 -23.05 6.21 -5.90
C GLU A 86 -24.17 6.69 -6.82
N LEU A 87 -25.14 5.80 -7.04
CA LEU A 87 -26.41 6.14 -7.65
C LEU A 87 -27.52 6.10 -6.62
N HIS A 88 -28.32 7.16 -6.58
CA HIS A 88 -29.47 7.25 -5.69
C HIS A 88 -30.79 7.08 -6.42
N GLY A 89 -30.82 6.49 -7.61
CA GLY A 89 -32.03 6.36 -8.42
C GLY A 89 -31.79 5.49 -9.63
N PRO A 90 -32.84 5.10 -10.37
CA PRO A 90 -32.67 4.47 -11.67
C PRO A 90 -32.04 5.47 -12.63
N ILE A 91 -30.93 5.07 -13.26
CA ILE A 91 -30.35 5.79 -14.38
C ILE A 91 -30.20 4.78 -15.52
N GLY A 92 -30.51 5.22 -16.75
CA GLY A 92 -30.21 4.41 -17.94
C GLY A 92 -28.70 4.25 -18.10
N GLU A 93 -28.29 3.41 -19.05
CA GLU A 93 -26.86 3.22 -19.34
C GLU A 93 -26.17 4.56 -19.66
N ILE A 94 -25.03 4.77 -19.01
CA ILE A 94 -24.15 5.93 -19.20
C ILE A 94 -22.91 5.41 -19.94
N GLY A 95 -22.69 5.88 -21.17
CA GLY A 95 -21.53 5.49 -21.98
C GLY A 95 -20.22 5.68 -21.22
N GLY A 96 -19.27 4.76 -21.34
CA GLY A 96 -18.00 4.84 -20.60
C GLY A 96 -18.07 4.48 -19.11
N TYR A 97 -19.25 4.12 -18.58
CA TYR A 97 -19.41 3.63 -17.22
C TYR A 97 -19.95 2.20 -17.20
N GLU A 98 -19.62 1.46 -16.15
CA GLU A 98 -20.15 0.13 -15.85
C GLU A 98 -21.02 0.22 -14.60
N TYR A 99 -22.26 -0.25 -14.69
CA TYR A 99 -23.13 -0.38 -13.53
C TYR A 99 -22.82 -1.68 -12.80
N PHE A 100 -22.71 -1.62 -11.47
CA PHE A 100 -22.61 -2.79 -10.62
C PHE A 100 -23.50 -2.63 -9.38
N PRO A 101 -24.08 -3.73 -8.87
CA PRO A 101 -24.89 -3.68 -7.66
C PRO A 101 -24.01 -3.35 -6.45
N ILE A 102 -24.64 -2.85 -5.39
CA ILE A 102 -23.97 -2.62 -4.11
C ILE A 102 -23.29 -3.92 -3.67
N PRO A 103 -21.97 -3.92 -3.41
CA PRO A 103 -21.25 -5.09 -2.94
C PRO A 103 -21.90 -5.65 -1.67
N ASN A 104 -22.46 -6.86 -1.76
CA ASN A 104 -23.07 -7.57 -0.64
C ASN A 104 -22.56 -9.01 -0.54
N LYS A 105 -21.48 -9.33 -1.24
CA LYS A 105 -20.85 -10.66 -1.15
C LYS A 105 -19.86 -10.65 0.00
N THR A 106 -19.84 -11.75 0.73
CA THR A 106 -18.88 -12.06 1.78
C THR A 106 -17.84 -13.08 1.28
N CYS A 107 -16.76 -13.25 2.04
CA CYS A 107 -15.80 -14.32 1.80
C CYS A 107 -16.41 -15.72 1.81
N ASP A 108 -17.43 -15.93 2.64
CA ASP A 108 -18.14 -17.19 2.76
C ASP A 108 -18.96 -17.47 1.49
N ASP A 109 -19.59 -16.45 0.91
CA ASP A 109 -20.34 -16.55 -0.35
C ASP A 109 -19.47 -16.96 -1.54
N LEU A 110 -18.18 -16.60 -1.51
CA LEU A 110 -17.22 -16.95 -2.57
C LEU A 110 -16.65 -18.36 -2.44
N GLY A 111 -16.80 -18.98 -1.26
CA GLY A 111 -16.29 -20.32 -0.98
C GLY A 111 -14.79 -20.46 -1.20
N CYS A 112 -14.00 -19.39 -0.98
CA CYS A 112 -12.57 -19.39 -1.27
C CYS A 112 -11.82 -20.53 -0.56
N LYS A 113 -12.17 -20.78 0.72
CA LYS A 113 -11.62 -21.89 1.51
C LYS A 113 -11.86 -23.26 0.85
N ASN A 114 -13.04 -23.49 0.28
CA ASN A 114 -13.38 -24.74 -0.41
C ASN A 114 -12.61 -24.92 -1.72
N LYS A 115 -12.07 -23.82 -2.28
CA LYS A 115 -11.22 -23.80 -3.47
C LYS A 115 -9.73 -23.85 -3.13
N GLY A 116 -9.36 -23.98 -1.85
CA GLY A 116 -7.97 -23.89 -1.39
C GLY A 116 -7.36 -22.50 -1.55
N LEU A 117 -8.20 -21.46 -1.57
CA LEU A 117 -7.81 -20.06 -1.76
C LEU A 117 -8.07 -19.25 -0.49
N GLU A 118 -7.24 -18.24 -0.25
CA GLU A 118 -7.48 -17.28 0.82
C GLU A 118 -8.45 -16.19 0.32
N CYS A 119 -9.34 -15.73 1.20
CA CYS A 119 -10.21 -14.62 0.87
C CYS A 119 -9.58 -13.31 1.31
N LEU A 120 -9.41 -12.39 0.38
CA LEU A 120 -8.85 -11.08 0.62
C LEU A 120 -9.90 -10.01 0.36
N LEU A 121 -9.96 -9.00 1.23
CA LEU A 121 -10.77 -7.81 1.00
C LEU A 121 -9.93 -6.81 0.21
N GLU A 122 -10.17 -6.73 -1.10
CA GLU A 122 -9.50 -5.74 -1.94
C GLU A 122 -10.32 -4.45 -1.95
N PRO A 123 -9.69 -3.28 -1.73
CA PRO A 123 -10.39 -2.02 -1.87
C PRO A 123 -10.83 -1.86 -3.33
N ILE A 124 -12.08 -1.43 -3.52
CA ILE A 124 -12.62 -1.22 -4.87
C ILE A 124 -11.83 -0.12 -5.61
N GLU A 125 -11.32 0.86 -4.87
CA GLU A 125 -10.54 1.98 -5.40
C GLU A 125 -9.19 2.14 -4.72
N LYS A 126 -8.22 2.72 -5.46
CA LYS A 126 -6.86 2.97 -4.97
C LYS A 126 -6.73 4.23 -4.10
N CYS A 127 -7.83 4.94 -3.87
CA CYS A 127 -7.86 6.16 -3.08
C CYS A 127 -8.30 5.86 -1.64
N GLN A 128 -7.91 6.73 -0.69
CA GLN A 128 -8.44 6.64 0.66
C GLN A 128 -9.92 7.07 0.62
N PRO A 129 -10.87 6.18 0.95
CA PRO A 129 -12.28 6.51 0.86
C PRO A 129 -12.64 7.57 1.89
N ILE A 130 -13.29 8.65 1.45
CA ILE A 130 -13.75 9.73 2.34
C ILE A 130 -15.14 9.44 2.86
N LEU A 131 -15.96 8.75 2.06
CA LEU A 131 -17.35 8.49 2.34
C LEU A 131 -17.55 7.07 2.87
N LYS A 132 -18.26 6.95 3.99
CA LYS A 132 -18.83 5.69 4.48
C LYS A 132 -20.02 5.31 3.61
N SER A 133 -19.71 4.82 2.43
CA SER A 133 -20.69 4.46 1.40
C SER A 133 -20.73 2.97 1.19
N ALA A 134 -21.92 2.44 0.91
CA ALA A 134 -22.10 1.05 0.53
C ALA A 134 -21.41 0.71 -0.82
N CYS A 135 -21.12 1.70 -1.68
CA CYS A 135 -20.39 1.51 -2.93
C CYS A 135 -18.86 1.53 -2.77
N CYS A 136 -18.36 2.02 -1.62
CA CYS A 136 -16.94 2.23 -1.37
C CYS A 136 -16.36 1.21 -0.37
N VAL A 137 -17.08 0.13 -0.10
CA VAL A 137 -16.62 -0.98 0.74
C VAL A 137 -15.72 -1.91 -0.07
N SER A 138 -14.68 -2.47 0.55
CA SER A 138 -13.82 -3.47 -0.08
C SER A 138 -14.61 -4.71 -0.52
N GLU A 139 -14.28 -5.25 -1.69
CA GLU A 139 -14.92 -6.45 -2.22
C GLU A 139 -14.07 -7.69 -1.89
N PRO A 140 -14.67 -8.79 -1.40
CA PRO A 140 -13.92 -10.01 -1.18
C PRO A 140 -13.52 -10.65 -2.51
N ARG A 141 -12.30 -11.17 -2.59
CA ARG A 141 -11.77 -11.90 -3.73
C ARG A 141 -10.98 -13.11 -3.25
N CYS A 142 -11.16 -14.23 -3.94
CA CYS A 142 -10.34 -15.40 -3.69
C CYS A 142 -8.98 -15.22 -4.35
N SER A 143 -7.90 -15.35 -3.58
CA SER A 143 -6.54 -15.24 -4.04
C SER A 143 -5.72 -16.46 -3.64
N GLN A 144 -4.76 -16.82 -4.49
CA GLN A 144 -3.80 -17.88 -4.21
C GLN A 144 -2.65 -17.41 -3.29
N ASN A 145 -2.68 -16.16 -2.83
CA ASN A 145 -1.56 -15.53 -2.15
C ASN A 145 -1.57 -15.78 -0.64
N SER A 146 -0.82 -16.79 -0.23
CA SER A 146 -0.07 -16.84 1.04
C SER A 146 0.99 -15.71 1.18
N LYS A 147 0.79 -14.55 0.54
CA LYS A 147 1.74 -13.43 0.42
C LYS A 147 1.36 -12.18 1.24
N LEU A 148 0.34 -12.22 2.09
CA LEU A 148 -0.23 -11.02 2.72
C LEU A 148 0.18 -10.72 4.17
N LEU A 149 1.38 -11.15 4.58
CA LEU A 149 1.99 -10.71 5.85
C LEU A 149 3.09 -9.65 5.69
N LEU A 150 3.25 -9.04 4.51
CA LEU A 150 4.27 -8.01 4.25
C LEU A 150 3.73 -6.83 3.43
N THR A 151 2.63 -6.20 3.86
CA THR A 151 2.22 -4.90 3.30
C THR A 151 3.08 -3.77 3.88
N ASN A 152 4.36 -3.77 3.47
CA ASN A 152 5.20 -2.61 3.15
C ASN A 152 6.62 -3.03 2.73
N VAL A 153 6.78 -4.25 2.20
CA VAL A 153 7.98 -4.61 1.44
C VAL A 153 7.53 -4.98 0.05
N THR A 154 7.67 -4.03 -0.87
CA THR A 154 7.57 -4.25 -2.32
C THR A 154 8.69 -5.19 -2.75
N TYR A 155 8.54 -6.49 -2.52
CA TYR A 155 9.20 -7.49 -3.36
C TYR A 155 8.36 -7.60 -4.62
N GLY A 156 8.84 -6.96 -5.69
CA GLY A 156 8.13 -6.78 -6.94
C GLY A 156 7.64 -8.09 -7.55
N ASN A 157 6.33 -8.29 -7.57
CA ASN A 157 5.63 -9.07 -8.60
C ASN A 157 5.49 -8.27 -9.91
N GLY A 158 6.35 -7.28 -10.17
CA GLY A 158 6.45 -6.68 -11.49
C GLY A 158 6.96 -7.73 -12.47
N ASN A 159 6.36 -7.82 -13.66
CA ASN A 159 6.94 -8.63 -14.74
C ASN A 159 8.38 -8.18 -14.95
N CYS A 160 9.32 -9.04 -14.56
CA CYS A 160 10.74 -8.82 -14.79
C CYS A 160 11.01 -9.33 -16.20
N ASP A 161 11.09 -8.41 -17.16
CA ASP A 161 11.17 -8.72 -18.59
C ASP A 161 12.58 -9.08 -19.07
N SER A 162 13.59 -9.04 -18.19
CA SER A 162 14.96 -9.38 -18.59
C SER A 162 15.12 -10.89 -18.82
N SER A 163 15.64 -11.24 -19.99
CA SER A 163 16.04 -12.61 -20.33
C SER A 163 17.21 -13.05 -19.45
N CYS A 164 16.94 -13.85 -18.42
CA CYS A 164 17.97 -14.47 -17.60
C CYS A 164 18.53 -15.74 -18.25
N PRO A 165 19.80 -16.10 -17.96
CA PRO A 165 20.35 -17.40 -18.31
C PRO A 165 19.52 -18.56 -17.74
N GLU A 166 19.66 -19.76 -18.31
CA GLU A 166 19.03 -20.96 -17.75
C GLU A 166 19.39 -21.12 -16.27
N GLU A 167 18.40 -21.52 -15.46
CA GLU A 167 18.52 -21.69 -14.01
C GLU A 167 18.72 -20.41 -13.18
N PHE A 168 18.43 -19.25 -13.79
CA PHE A 168 18.28 -17.96 -13.10
C PHE A 168 16.90 -17.39 -13.35
N ASN A 169 16.30 -16.82 -12.30
CA ASN A 169 15.00 -16.17 -12.34
C ASN A 169 15.15 -14.65 -12.20
N CYS A 170 14.50 -13.92 -13.10
CA CYS A 170 14.48 -12.46 -13.07
C CYS A 170 13.61 -11.98 -11.89
N ARG A 171 14.19 -11.14 -11.02
CA ARG A 171 13.52 -10.52 -9.88
C ARG A 171 13.97 -9.07 -9.70
N PHE A 172 13.12 -8.26 -9.08
CA PHE A 172 13.51 -6.93 -8.64
C PHE A 172 14.20 -7.02 -7.27
N ILE A 173 15.42 -6.46 -7.19
CA ILE A 173 16.10 -6.18 -5.92
C ILE A 173 16.16 -4.67 -5.79
N GLY A 174 15.29 -4.09 -4.96
CA GLY A 174 15.01 -2.64 -5.01
C GLY A 174 14.30 -2.30 -6.32
N ASP A 175 14.79 -1.29 -7.05
CA ASP A 175 14.26 -0.87 -8.35
C ASP A 175 15.02 -1.47 -9.55
N GLU A 176 16.01 -2.35 -9.30
CA GLU A 176 16.82 -2.98 -10.34
C GLU A 176 16.37 -4.41 -10.65
N GLN A 177 16.23 -4.73 -11.94
CA GLN A 177 16.05 -6.11 -12.40
C GLN A 177 17.36 -6.88 -12.28
N ARG A 178 17.35 -8.00 -11.57
CA ARG A 178 18.51 -8.88 -11.38
C ARG A 178 18.11 -10.33 -11.59
N CYS A 179 19.01 -11.09 -12.21
CA CYS A 179 18.89 -12.53 -12.35
C CYS A 179 19.43 -13.22 -11.08
N ILE A 180 18.57 -13.96 -10.40
CA ILE A 180 18.89 -14.64 -9.14
C ILE A 180 18.88 -16.16 -9.39
N PRO A 181 19.86 -16.92 -8.85
CA PRO A 181 19.91 -18.37 -9.03
C PRO A 181 18.64 -19.08 -8.54
N SER A 182 18.17 -20.08 -9.28
CA SER A 182 16.99 -20.87 -8.91
C SER A 182 17.31 -22.11 -8.05
N ARG A 183 18.59 -22.47 -7.94
CA ARG A 183 19.04 -23.67 -7.20
C ARG A 183 20.38 -23.47 -6.50
N CYS A 184 20.56 -24.18 -5.38
CA CYS A 184 21.75 -24.02 -4.53
C CYS A 184 23.05 -24.49 -5.15
N GLY A 185 23.02 -25.35 -6.17
CA GLY A 185 24.22 -25.77 -6.91
C GLY A 185 24.92 -24.63 -7.69
N LEU A 186 24.29 -23.45 -7.77
CA LEU A 186 24.81 -22.27 -8.47
C LEU A 186 25.30 -21.18 -7.50
N VAL A 187 25.24 -21.42 -6.18
CA VAL A 187 25.54 -20.43 -5.15
C VAL A 187 26.60 -20.97 -4.20
N GLU A 188 27.72 -20.26 -4.10
CA GLU A 188 28.70 -20.48 -3.04
C GLU A 188 28.36 -19.59 -1.83
N CYS A 189 27.94 -20.23 -0.74
CA CYS A 189 27.58 -19.52 0.47
C CYS A 189 28.79 -19.23 1.38
N PRO A 190 28.90 -18.03 1.97
CA PRO A 190 29.93 -17.71 2.95
C PRO A 190 29.96 -18.66 4.15
N ASN A 191 31.11 -18.79 4.81
CA ASN A 191 31.25 -19.60 6.02
C ASN A 191 30.20 -19.22 7.08
N GLY A 192 29.53 -20.23 7.64
CA GLY A 192 28.46 -20.03 8.63
C GLY A 192 27.10 -19.70 8.04
N THR A 193 26.94 -19.86 6.72
CA THR A 193 25.65 -19.77 6.03
C THR A 193 25.38 -21.05 5.24
N GLU A 194 24.10 -21.35 5.02
CA GLU A 194 23.62 -22.47 4.22
C GLU A 194 22.70 -21.97 3.11
N CYS A 195 22.81 -22.56 1.93
CA CYS A 195 21.92 -22.22 0.85
C CYS A 195 20.57 -22.91 1.06
N LEU A 196 19.49 -22.14 1.04
CA LEU A 196 18.13 -22.66 1.11
C LEU A 196 17.26 -22.06 0.01
N PRO A 197 16.26 -22.81 -0.49
CA PRO A 197 15.23 -22.27 -1.37
C PRO A 197 14.34 -21.28 -0.63
N LEU A 198 14.04 -20.18 -1.30
CA LEU A 198 12.98 -19.24 -0.92
C LEU A 198 11.68 -19.71 -1.58
N GLU A 199 10.90 -20.48 -0.83
CA GLU A 199 9.62 -21.01 -1.29
C GLU A 199 8.68 -19.89 -1.75
N GLY A 200 8.03 -20.08 -2.91
CA GLY A 200 7.14 -19.08 -3.52
C GLY A 200 7.83 -17.97 -4.31
N LEU A 201 9.17 -17.99 -4.40
CA LEU A 201 9.96 -17.07 -5.23
C LEU A 201 10.81 -17.77 -6.28
N ASP A 202 10.87 -19.11 -6.29
CA ASP A 202 11.68 -19.95 -7.18
C ASP A 202 13.16 -19.54 -7.24
N ILE A 203 13.70 -19.00 -6.15
CA ILE A 203 15.10 -18.57 -6.04
C ILE A 203 15.73 -19.21 -4.81
N VAL A 204 17.06 -19.18 -4.75
CA VAL A 204 17.82 -19.60 -3.56
C VAL A 204 18.61 -18.44 -2.96
N SER A 205 18.90 -18.53 -1.66
CA SER A 205 19.76 -17.57 -0.97
C SER A 205 20.53 -18.22 0.17
N CYS A 206 21.60 -17.56 0.63
CA CYS A 206 22.41 -18.00 1.76
C CYS A 206 21.84 -17.44 3.07
N PHE A 207 21.41 -18.34 3.94
CA PHE A 207 20.90 -18.00 5.26
C PHE A 207 21.95 -18.31 6.31
N LYS A 208 22.08 -17.46 7.32
CA LYS A 208 22.95 -17.74 8.44
C LYS A 208 22.49 -19.03 9.12
N THR A 209 23.38 -20.01 9.22
CA THR A 209 23.12 -21.23 9.97
C THR A 209 23.11 -20.86 11.44
N ILE A 210 21.93 -20.56 11.98
CA ILE A 210 21.74 -20.47 13.42
C ILE A 210 21.65 -21.91 13.89
N LYS A 211 22.81 -22.49 14.21
CA LYS A 211 22.80 -23.71 15.00
C LYS A 211 22.06 -23.34 16.29
N PRO A 212 20.93 -24.00 16.62
CA PRO A 212 20.35 -23.81 17.94
C PRO A 212 21.50 -24.09 18.89
N THR A 213 21.86 -23.09 19.70
CA THR A 213 22.65 -23.35 20.89
C THR A 213 21.90 -24.50 21.56
N GLU A 214 22.59 -25.59 21.87
CA GLU A 214 22.05 -26.64 22.73
C GLU A 214 21.86 -26.03 24.13
N ASP A 215 20.97 -25.05 24.26
CA ASP A 215 20.49 -24.59 25.54
C ASP A 215 19.64 -25.75 26.06
N GLN A 216 20.29 -26.44 26.98
CA GLN A 216 19.89 -27.67 27.62
C GLN A 216 18.46 -27.57 28.15
N GLY A 217 17.49 -28.05 27.36
CA GLY A 217 16.24 -28.64 27.84
C GLY A 217 15.45 -27.89 28.92
N LEU A 218 15.62 -26.58 29.07
CA LEU A 218 14.91 -25.81 30.08
C LEU A 218 13.42 -25.91 29.75
N THR A 219 12.67 -26.37 30.73
CA THR A 219 11.21 -26.47 30.68
C THR A 219 10.61 -25.34 31.48
N CYS A 220 9.35 -25.01 31.21
CA CYS A 220 8.67 -23.96 31.94
C CYS A 220 8.50 -24.19 33.43
N ASP A 221 8.69 -25.43 33.89
CA ASP A 221 8.73 -25.76 35.32
C ASP A 221 10.00 -25.22 36.01
N GLN A 222 11.04 -24.90 35.24
CA GLN A 222 12.34 -24.44 35.72
C GLN A 222 12.54 -22.92 35.57
N VAL A 223 11.67 -22.24 34.81
CA VAL A 223 11.78 -20.81 34.52
C VAL A 223 10.67 -20.05 35.22
N LYS A 224 11.04 -19.19 36.18
CA LYS A 224 10.11 -18.25 36.81
C LYS A 224 10.03 -16.97 35.99
N CYS A 225 8.93 -16.78 35.29
CA CYS A 225 8.66 -15.55 34.56
C CYS A 225 8.20 -14.40 35.47
N PRO A 226 8.50 -13.13 35.13
CA PRO A 226 8.04 -11.97 35.87
C PRO A 226 6.50 -11.87 35.91
N SER A 227 5.96 -11.11 36.87
CA SER A 227 4.53 -10.76 36.87
C SER A 227 4.19 -10.08 35.54
N GLN A 228 3.12 -10.53 34.86
CA GLN A 228 2.71 -10.21 33.48
C GLN A 228 3.22 -11.14 32.37
N PHE A 229 3.98 -12.18 32.71
CA PHE A 229 4.50 -13.16 31.75
C PHE A 229 4.12 -14.58 32.17
N TYR A 230 3.78 -15.42 31.21
CA TYR A 230 3.70 -16.86 31.38
C TYR A 230 4.86 -17.52 30.66
N CYS A 231 5.39 -18.60 31.21
CA CYS A 231 6.38 -19.38 30.48
C CYS A 231 5.68 -20.19 29.39
N GLY A 232 6.19 -20.14 28.16
CA GLY A 232 5.74 -20.96 27.04
C GLY A 232 6.88 -21.31 26.09
N LYS A 233 6.57 -22.12 25.08
CA LYS A 233 7.51 -22.44 24.02
C LYS A 233 7.62 -21.26 23.06
N GLY A 234 8.83 -20.72 22.89
CA GLY A 234 9.09 -19.71 21.87
C GLY A 234 9.85 -20.28 20.68
N ILE A 235 10.35 -19.38 19.84
CA ILE A 235 10.90 -19.74 18.52
C ILE A 235 12.32 -20.32 18.62
N PHE A 236 13.02 -20.04 19.72
CA PHE A 236 14.41 -20.46 19.96
C PHE A 236 14.57 -21.29 21.25
N SER A 237 13.58 -21.34 22.15
CA SER A 237 13.64 -22.13 23.38
C SER A 237 12.27 -22.73 23.76
N ASN A 238 12.29 -23.77 24.61
CA ASN A 238 11.07 -24.39 25.15
C ASN A 238 10.56 -23.73 26.44
N ALA A 239 11.21 -22.65 26.90
CA ALA A 239 10.88 -21.99 28.16
C ALA A 239 11.11 -20.47 28.09
N ASP A 240 10.45 -19.82 27.13
CA ASP A 240 10.47 -18.36 26.96
C ASP A 240 9.36 -17.71 27.80
N CYS A 241 9.62 -16.53 28.34
CA CYS A 241 8.61 -15.75 29.05
C CYS A 241 7.77 -14.93 28.07
N ILE A 242 6.57 -15.41 27.78
CA ILE A 242 5.61 -14.82 26.85
C ILE A 242 4.66 -13.89 27.61
N PRO A 243 4.40 -12.66 27.15
CA PRO A 243 3.50 -11.72 27.82
C PRO A 243 2.05 -12.23 27.85
N LEU A 244 1.36 -12.03 28.98
CA LEU A 244 -0.04 -12.42 29.17
C LEU A 244 -1.03 -11.59 28.34
N ASN A 245 -0.66 -10.37 27.94
CA ASN A 245 -1.54 -9.48 27.17
C ASN A 245 -0.73 -8.60 26.21
N ILE A 246 -1.06 -8.69 24.92
CA ILE A 246 -0.42 -7.91 23.85
C ILE A 246 -0.79 -6.41 23.92
N ASP A 247 -1.91 -6.04 24.54
CA ASP A 247 -2.31 -4.63 24.65
C ASP A 247 -1.60 -3.86 25.79
N LEU A 248 -0.94 -4.56 26.71
CA LEU A 248 -0.03 -3.96 27.70
C LEU A 248 1.32 -3.57 27.08
N ILE A 249 1.64 -4.16 25.92
CA ILE A 249 2.92 -4.07 25.23
C ILE A 249 3.11 -2.72 24.52
N GLY A 250 2.15 -1.78 24.56
CA GLY A 250 2.33 -0.42 24.01
C GLY A 250 2.36 0.72 25.04
N ARG A 251 2.20 0.40 26.34
CA ARG A 251 1.94 1.41 27.38
C ARG A 251 3.17 1.84 28.17
N GLU A 252 4.26 1.08 28.18
CA GLU A 252 5.43 1.39 29.02
C GLU A 252 6.40 2.42 28.43
N PHE A 253 6.57 2.47 27.09
CA PHE A 253 7.46 3.48 26.52
C PHE A 253 6.86 4.89 26.59
N ASP A 254 7.61 5.79 27.19
CA ASP A 254 7.24 7.19 27.32
C ASP A 254 7.93 8.02 26.22
N CYS A 255 7.13 8.62 25.34
CA CYS A 255 7.63 9.50 24.28
C CYS A 255 8.36 10.73 24.81
N ARG A 256 8.26 11.05 26.10
CA ARG A 256 9.08 12.09 26.75
C ARG A 256 10.58 11.74 26.76
N PHE A 257 10.95 10.48 26.52
CA PHE A 257 12.35 10.08 26.32
C PHE A 257 12.88 10.38 24.91
N CYS A 258 12.00 10.69 23.96
CA CYS A 258 12.44 11.16 22.65
C CYS A 258 13.00 12.59 22.74
N PRO A 259 14.02 12.92 21.93
CA PRO A 259 14.43 14.31 21.77
C PRO A 259 13.25 15.18 21.32
N THR A 260 13.25 16.44 21.74
CA THR A 260 12.20 17.40 21.40
C THR A 260 12.04 17.50 19.88
N ASP A 261 10.81 17.57 19.40
CA ASP A 261 10.43 17.65 17.98
C ASP A 261 10.73 16.40 17.12
N TRP A 262 11.11 15.27 17.73
CA TRP A 262 11.26 14.01 17.01
C TRP A 262 9.94 13.24 16.96
N LYS A 263 9.73 12.51 15.86
CA LYS A 263 8.57 11.63 15.74
C LYS A 263 8.76 10.42 16.67
N CYS A 264 7.82 10.21 17.58
CA CYS A 264 7.81 9.06 18.48
C CYS A 264 6.85 7.98 17.97
N ASP A 265 7.37 6.77 17.79
CA ASP A 265 6.59 5.57 17.52
C ASP A 265 6.84 4.54 18.64
N LYS A 266 5.78 4.05 19.27
CA LYS A 266 5.87 3.06 20.36
C LYS A 266 5.83 1.65 19.79
N PHE A 267 6.78 0.80 20.16
CA PHE A 267 6.87 -0.58 19.70
C PHE A 267 7.25 -1.49 20.85
N GLY A 268 6.29 -2.23 21.36
CA GLY A 268 6.62 -3.14 22.44
C GLY A 268 7.01 -2.42 23.72
N TRP A 269 7.96 -3.01 24.43
CA TRP A 269 8.54 -2.43 25.64
C TRP A 269 9.54 -1.34 25.29
N GLY A 270 9.67 -1.04 24.00
CA GLY A 270 10.57 -0.08 23.44
C GLY A 270 9.87 1.05 22.73
N GLY A 271 10.69 1.99 22.30
CA GLY A 271 10.25 3.11 21.50
C GLY A 271 11.30 3.47 20.49
N LEU A 272 10.82 4.07 19.42
CA LEU A 272 11.62 4.56 18.32
C LEU A 272 11.33 6.05 18.15
N CYS A 273 12.37 6.87 18.22
CA CYS A 273 12.31 8.29 17.96
C CYS A 273 13.07 8.57 16.69
N ILE A 274 12.43 9.18 15.69
CA ILE A 274 13.06 9.53 14.42
C ILE A 274 13.18 11.05 14.33
N GLU A 275 14.37 11.53 13.96
CA GLU A 275 14.60 12.92 13.61
C GLU A 275 13.86 13.29 12.32
N TRP A 276 12.56 13.50 12.43
CA TRP A 276 11.68 13.80 11.31
C TRP A 276 10.75 14.95 11.66
N LYS A 277 10.85 16.05 10.90
CA LYS A 277 9.95 17.19 10.99
C LYS A 277 9.26 17.37 9.63
N PRO A 278 7.92 17.48 9.58
CA PRO A 278 7.24 17.79 8.33
C PRO A 278 7.80 19.12 7.79
N PHE A 279 8.09 19.13 6.48
CA PHE A 279 8.72 20.23 5.79
C PHE A 279 7.95 21.54 6.03
N SER A 280 8.56 22.50 6.74
CA SER A 280 8.13 23.89 6.68
C SER A 280 8.72 24.49 5.41
N PRO A 281 7.89 24.92 4.44
CA PRO A 281 8.39 25.57 3.23
C PRO A 281 9.06 26.90 3.60
N GLY A 282 10.39 26.94 3.60
CA GLY A 282 11.16 28.20 3.73
C GLY A 282 12.50 28.12 4.47
N ASP A 283 12.77 27.09 5.29
CA ASP A 283 13.85 27.16 6.31
C ASP A 283 15.11 26.33 6.00
N GLY A 284 15.38 26.00 4.74
CA GLY A 284 16.50 25.13 4.38
C GLY A 284 17.79 25.87 4.00
N VAL A 285 18.94 25.30 4.36
CA VAL A 285 20.27 25.84 4.00
C VAL A 285 20.60 25.48 2.54
N PRO A 286 21.00 26.44 1.68
CA PRO A 286 21.44 26.14 0.31
C PRO A 286 22.68 25.23 0.29
N CYS A 287 22.70 24.28 -0.65
CA CYS A 287 23.80 23.35 -0.87
C CYS A 287 23.97 23.05 -2.37
N LEU A 288 25.07 22.40 -2.76
CA LEU A 288 25.41 22.24 -4.18
C LEU A 288 24.34 21.47 -4.98
N GLY A 289 23.63 20.53 -4.33
CA GLY A 289 22.56 19.74 -4.94
C GLY A 289 21.13 20.25 -4.70
N GLY A 290 20.94 21.41 -4.07
CA GLY A 290 19.61 21.93 -3.74
C GLY A 290 19.55 22.64 -2.39
N VAL A 291 18.43 22.47 -1.69
CA VAL A 291 18.21 23.08 -0.36
C VAL A 291 18.09 21.95 0.66
N CYS A 292 18.88 22.00 1.72
CA CYS A 292 18.86 21.00 2.79
C CYS A 292 17.56 21.07 3.59
N LEU A 293 17.14 19.94 4.16
CA LEU A 293 16.03 19.93 5.11
C LEU A 293 16.37 20.77 6.34
N PHE A 294 15.36 21.20 7.10
CA PHE A 294 15.53 22.08 8.27
C PHE A 294 16.50 21.54 9.33
N ASN A 295 16.60 20.21 9.48
CA ASN A 295 17.52 19.55 10.42
C ASN A 295 18.85 19.11 9.79
N GLN A 296 19.08 19.46 8.53
CA GLN A 296 20.30 19.15 7.79
C GLN A 296 21.15 20.41 7.62
N PHE A 297 22.46 20.21 7.55
CA PHE A 297 23.42 21.26 7.18
C PHE A 297 24.13 20.89 5.88
N CYS A 298 24.55 21.90 5.12
CA CYS A 298 25.40 21.67 3.95
C CYS A 298 26.85 21.47 4.41
N ASN A 299 27.37 20.25 4.27
CA ASN A 299 28.76 19.96 4.56
C ASN A 299 29.63 20.49 3.42
N THR A 300 30.55 21.40 3.71
CA THR A 300 31.38 22.06 2.70
C THR A 300 32.42 21.13 2.05
N THR A 301 32.77 20.02 2.71
CA THR A 301 33.75 19.05 2.21
C THR A 301 33.09 18.02 1.30
N SER A 302 31.97 17.42 1.73
CA SER A 302 31.23 16.45 0.90
C SER A 302 30.28 17.12 -0.10
N GLN A 303 29.99 18.41 0.10
CA GLN A 303 29.04 19.20 -0.70
C GLN A 303 27.61 18.64 -0.68
N GLN A 304 27.27 17.89 0.38
CA GLN A 304 25.97 17.23 0.55
C GLN A 304 25.24 17.75 1.79
N CYS A 305 23.91 17.59 1.78
CA CYS A 305 23.07 17.83 2.94
C CYS A 305 23.18 16.66 3.92
N GLU A 306 23.69 16.92 5.11
CA GLU A 306 23.96 15.93 6.14
C GLU A 306 23.21 16.29 7.42
N PHE A 307 22.74 15.27 8.15
CA PHE A 307 22.31 15.41 9.52
C PHE A 307 23.53 15.43 10.46
N PRO A 308 23.41 16.06 11.64
CA PRO A 308 24.40 15.89 12.70
C PRO A 308 24.66 14.41 12.96
N LYS A 309 25.90 14.09 13.35
CA LYS A 309 26.22 12.70 13.73
C LYS A 309 25.60 12.36 15.07
N CYS A 310 25.28 11.09 15.27
CA CYS A 310 24.98 10.59 16.61
C CYS A 310 26.13 10.90 17.57
N ASP A 311 25.78 11.44 18.74
CA ASP A 311 26.67 11.59 19.89
C ASP A 311 26.02 11.01 21.15
N ASP A 312 26.78 10.93 22.24
CA ASP A 312 26.33 10.35 23.52
C ASP A 312 25.17 11.13 24.18
N THR A 313 24.88 12.34 23.69
CA THR A 313 23.81 13.21 24.20
C THR A 313 22.58 13.27 23.30
N THR A 314 22.66 12.68 22.11
CA THR A 314 21.61 12.78 21.10
C THR A 314 20.34 12.08 21.56
N CYS A 315 20.48 10.92 22.21
CA CYS A 315 19.36 10.13 22.70
C CYS A 315 19.35 10.13 24.24
N HIS A 316 18.18 9.84 24.82
CA HIS A 316 18.10 9.56 26.24
C HIS A 316 19.02 8.39 26.62
N LYS A 317 19.57 8.40 27.84
CA LYS A 317 20.55 7.42 28.35
C LYS A 317 20.10 5.94 28.27
N GLU A 318 18.81 5.68 28.10
CA GLU A 318 18.22 4.33 27.96
C GLU A 318 17.98 3.93 26.50
N MET A 319 18.45 4.75 25.56
CA MET A 319 18.29 4.57 24.12
C MET A 319 19.64 4.63 23.43
N SER A 320 19.76 3.89 22.34
CA SER A 320 20.92 3.94 21.45
C SER A 320 20.61 4.82 20.25
N CYS A 321 21.55 5.70 19.91
CA CYS A 321 21.50 6.48 18.68
C CYS A 321 22.02 5.63 17.52
N ILE A 322 21.23 5.52 16.46
CA ILE A 322 21.52 4.78 15.25
C ILE A 322 21.46 5.76 14.09
N GLN A 323 22.53 5.80 13.29
CA GLN A 323 22.58 6.54 12.04
C GLN A 323 23.48 5.79 11.07
N TYR A 324 22.90 5.27 9.99
CA TYR A 324 23.63 4.46 9.02
C TYR A 324 24.58 5.30 8.16
N GLN A 325 24.15 6.48 7.74
CA GLN A 325 24.92 7.43 6.94
C GLN A 325 24.58 8.87 7.34
N PRO A 326 25.50 9.83 7.15
CA PRO A 326 25.23 11.25 7.46
C PRO A 326 24.04 11.84 6.71
N SER A 327 23.66 11.29 5.54
CA SER A 327 22.49 11.72 4.78
C SER A 327 21.15 11.24 5.38
N HIS A 328 21.18 10.31 6.33
CA HIS A 328 20.00 9.73 6.94
C HIS A 328 19.70 10.37 8.30
N PRO A 329 18.42 10.50 8.68
CA PRO A 329 18.03 11.02 9.99
C PRO A 329 18.56 10.14 11.10
N ARG A 330 18.83 10.74 12.25
CA ARG A 330 19.19 10.01 13.46
C ARG A 330 17.96 9.31 14.03
N VAL A 331 18.18 8.12 14.58
CA VAL A 331 17.12 7.31 15.20
C VAL A 331 17.54 6.93 16.61
N CYS A 332 16.73 7.26 17.60
CA CYS A 332 16.89 6.75 18.96
C CYS A 332 16.00 5.52 19.13
N ALA A 333 16.59 4.39 19.50
CA ALA A 333 15.85 3.17 19.80
C ALA A 333 16.23 2.64 21.18
N THR A 334 15.27 2.13 21.94
CA THR A 334 15.55 1.43 23.21
C THR A 334 16.41 0.19 22.97
N THR A 335 17.33 -0.13 23.88
CA THR A 335 18.24 -1.28 23.76
C THR A 335 17.53 -2.64 23.89
N ASN A 336 16.35 -2.67 24.50
CA ASN A 336 15.53 -3.86 24.70
C ASN A 336 14.34 -3.89 23.72
N VAL A 337 14.61 -3.92 22.42
CA VAL A 337 13.57 -4.35 21.47
C VAL A 337 13.60 -5.87 21.47
N ILE A 338 12.66 -6.50 22.19
CA ILE A 338 12.42 -7.95 22.02
C ILE A 338 11.61 -8.11 20.73
N PRO A 339 12.18 -8.65 19.63
CA PRO A 339 11.39 -9.00 18.48
C PRO A 339 10.50 -10.17 18.88
N PHE A 340 9.21 -9.91 19.14
CA PHE A 340 8.24 -10.98 19.20
C PHE A 340 7.60 -11.12 17.81
N THR A 341 7.73 -12.29 17.22
CA THR A 341 6.84 -12.75 16.16
C THR A 341 5.78 -13.62 16.82
N SER A 342 4.53 -13.16 16.85
CA SER A 342 3.43 -14.09 17.17
C SER A 342 3.25 -15.00 15.96
N LEU A 343 3.85 -16.19 16.00
CA LEU A 343 3.43 -17.25 15.11
C LEU A 343 2.12 -17.82 15.68
N PRO A 344 1.01 -17.85 14.93
CA PRO A 344 -0.17 -18.55 15.39
C PRO A 344 0.17 -20.03 15.63
N ASP A 345 -0.27 -20.58 16.77
CA ASP A 345 -0.12 -22.00 17.16
C ASP A 345 -0.70 -23.00 16.14
N SER A 346 -1.44 -22.50 15.14
CA SER A 346 -2.06 -23.29 14.07
C SER A 346 -1.15 -23.55 12.87
N LEU A 347 0.16 -23.30 12.96
CA LEU A 347 1.10 -23.99 12.08
C LEU A 347 1.09 -25.47 12.49
N VAL A 348 0.13 -26.19 11.92
CA VAL A 348 0.01 -27.65 11.96
C VAL A 348 1.42 -28.23 11.83
N PRO A 349 1.87 -29.09 12.76
CA PRO A 349 3.13 -29.77 12.58
C PRO A 349 2.98 -30.64 11.33
N TYR A 350 3.67 -30.26 10.26
CA TYR A 350 3.87 -31.17 9.13
C TYR A 350 4.77 -32.30 9.63
N THR A 351 4.14 -33.37 10.11
CA THR A 351 4.79 -34.67 10.28
C THR A 351 5.06 -35.27 8.90
N LYS A 352 6.36 -35.44 8.62
CA LYS A 352 7.06 -36.33 7.67
C LYS A 352 6.37 -36.73 6.36
#